data_AF-A0AAT9LPF9-F1
#
_entry.id   AF-A0AAT9LPF9-F1
#
_cell.length_a   1.000
_cell.length_b   1.000
_cell.length_c   1.000
_cell.angle_alpha   90.00
_cell.angle_beta   90.00
_cell.angle_gamma   90.00
#
_symmetry.space_group_name_H-M   'P 1'
#
loop_
_entity.id
_entity.type
_entity.pdbx_description
1 polymer ?
#
loop_
_entity_poly.entity_id
_entity_poly.type
_entity_poly.pdbx_seq_one_letter_code
_entity_poly.pdbx_strand_id
1 'polypeptide(L)'
;MRLKKAVRSWRSAIVAVLSLAVLGLTATPAMAAGDRYVNLHQCVYSNNSFLYTNVLSSTPNTAFNTGTNVSDARDAAAQCGSAAAGWALNSANVALQSLDRVRGRYLNLHQCVYSNNKFLYTNVLSTTPNTPFNTGTNIAYAPDSAVKCGSAAAGWTLDSVNTGVQSLDLAAGRYLNLHQCVYSNNSFLYTNVLSNTPNTAFNTGTNVSDTRDTVARCGPAAAGWRLDAVNSAVQSLDLTPGAP
;
A
#
# COMPACT_ATOMS: atom_id res chain seq x y z
N MET A 1 -42.58 68.46 -47.55
CA MET A 1 -42.09 68.42 -46.16
C MET A 1 -41.99 66.96 -45.74
N ARG A 2 -40.78 66.47 -45.35
CA ARG A 2 -40.48 65.22 -44.60
C ARG A 2 -40.87 63.87 -45.27
N LEU A 3 -40.10 62.78 -45.20
CA LEU A 3 -38.70 62.47 -44.93
C LEU A 3 -38.53 61.03 -45.50
N LYS A 4 -37.62 60.80 -46.47
CA LYS A 4 -37.35 59.45 -47.00
C LYS A 4 -36.48 58.68 -45.98
N LYS A 5 -36.95 57.54 -45.47
CA LYS A 5 -36.12 56.59 -44.70
C LYS A 5 -35.58 55.51 -45.64
N ALA A 6 -34.27 55.53 -45.85
CA ALA A 6 -33.52 54.48 -46.55
C ALA A 6 -33.19 53.35 -45.55
N VAL A 7 -33.54 52.11 -45.93
CA VAL A 7 -33.21 50.89 -45.20
C VAL A 7 -31.79 50.49 -45.57
N ARG A 8 -30.87 50.53 -44.61
CA ARG A 8 -29.45 50.19 -44.78
C ARG A 8 -29.24 48.74 -44.34
N SER A 9 -29.16 47.82 -45.31
CA SER A 9 -28.82 46.40 -45.12
C SER A 9 -27.37 46.27 -44.66
N TRP A 10 -27.14 45.68 -43.48
CA TRP A 10 -25.82 45.27 -43.00
C TRP A 10 -25.65 43.77 -43.25
N ARG A 11 -24.70 43.42 -44.13
CA ARG A 11 -24.21 42.04 -44.30
C ARG A 11 -23.02 41.87 -43.35
N SER A 12 -23.16 40.99 -42.36
CA SER A 12 -22.04 40.57 -41.50
C SER A 12 -21.14 39.63 -42.28
N ALA A 13 -19.88 40.02 -42.48
CA ALA A 13 -18.83 39.13 -42.96
C ALA A 13 -18.29 38.31 -41.78
N ILE A 14 -18.45 36.99 -41.84
CA ILE A 14 -17.84 36.05 -40.89
C ILE A 14 -16.42 35.77 -41.41
N VAL A 15 -15.41 36.27 -40.70
CA VAL A 15 -14.01 35.90 -40.89
C VAL A 15 -13.75 34.67 -40.01
N ALA A 16 -13.63 33.50 -40.62
CA ALA A 16 -13.19 32.29 -39.92
C ALA A 16 -11.66 32.33 -39.79
N VAL A 17 -11.17 32.62 -38.59
CA VAL A 17 -9.76 32.44 -38.24
C VAL A 17 -9.54 30.97 -37.92
N LEU A 18 -8.90 30.24 -38.85
CA LEU A 18 -8.40 28.89 -38.59
C LEU A 18 -7.15 28.99 -37.69
N SER A 19 -7.34 28.80 -36.39
CA SER A 19 -6.23 28.64 -35.45
C SER A 19 -5.74 27.19 -35.53
N LEU A 20 -4.56 26.97 -36.14
CA LEU A 20 -3.84 25.70 -36.03
C LEU A 20 -3.35 25.54 -34.58
N ALA A 21 -4.07 24.74 -33.79
CA ALA A 21 -3.56 24.25 -32.52
C ALA A 21 -2.51 23.17 -32.80
N VAL A 22 -1.24 23.52 -32.61
CA VAL A 22 -0.14 22.55 -32.56
C VAL A 22 -0.33 21.74 -31.28
N LEU A 23 -0.89 20.54 -31.40
CA LEU A 23 -0.87 19.52 -30.37
C LEU A 23 0.58 19.05 -30.20
N GLY A 24 1.30 19.68 -29.28
CA GLY A 24 2.53 19.13 -28.74
C GLY A 24 2.19 17.87 -27.97
N LEU A 25 2.20 16.71 -28.63
CA LEU A 25 2.28 15.44 -27.93
C LEU A 25 3.63 15.41 -27.21
N THR A 26 3.62 15.76 -25.94
CA THR A 26 4.70 15.36 -25.04
C THR A 26 4.68 13.84 -25.00
N ALA A 27 5.60 13.20 -25.73
CA ALA A 27 5.85 11.78 -25.60
C ALA A 27 6.15 11.52 -24.11
N THR A 28 5.23 10.86 -23.42
CA THR A 28 5.54 10.23 -22.13
C THR A 28 6.74 9.34 -22.39
N PRO A 29 7.88 9.54 -21.69
CA PRO A 29 9.02 8.66 -21.86
C PRO A 29 8.54 7.24 -21.59
N ALA A 30 8.67 6.37 -22.59
CA ALA A 30 8.46 4.95 -22.41
C ALA A 30 9.52 4.49 -21.40
N MET A 31 9.12 4.34 -20.14
CA MET A 31 10.00 3.72 -19.15
C MET A 31 10.34 2.33 -19.67
N ALA A 32 11.64 2.02 -19.70
CA ALA A 32 12.14 0.74 -20.14
C ALA A 32 11.40 -0.41 -19.43
N ALA A 33 11.16 -1.49 -20.17
CA ALA A 33 10.55 -2.71 -19.65
C ALA A 33 11.48 -3.31 -18.57
N GLY A 34 11.19 -2.98 -17.31
CA GLY A 34 11.82 -3.55 -16.13
C GLY A 34 10.95 -3.22 -14.92
N ASP A 35 10.67 -4.21 -14.08
CA ASP A 35 10.20 -4.05 -12.70
C ASP A 35 9.06 -3.08 -12.47
N ARG A 36 8.02 -3.28 -13.27
CA ARG A 36 6.84 -2.44 -13.33
C ARG A 36 5.96 -2.53 -12.09
N TYR A 37 5.92 -3.69 -11.44
CA TYR A 37 4.97 -3.96 -10.37
C TYR A 37 5.66 -4.07 -9.03
N VAL A 38 5.09 -3.42 -8.01
CA VAL A 38 5.27 -3.86 -6.62
C VAL A 38 4.18 -4.90 -6.36
N ASN A 39 4.56 -6.16 -6.22
CA ASN A 39 3.64 -7.23 -5.85
C ASN A 39 3.62 -7.34 -4.34
N LEU A 40 2.56 -6.83 -3.70
CA LEU A 40 2.39 -6.95 -2.25
C LEU A 40 1.59 -8.21 -1.95
N HIS A 41 2.19 -9.11 -1.18
CA HIS A 41 1.55 -10.33 -0.68
C HIS A 41 1.24 -10.15 0.79
N GLN A 42 0.03 -10.53 1.20
CA GLN A 42 -0.33 -10.61 2.60
C GLN A 42 -0.78 -12.03 2.92
N CYS A 43 -0.11 -12.62 3.88
CA CYS A 43 -0.43 -13.94 4.40
C CYS A 43 -0.88 -13.81 5.85
N VAL A 44 -2.05 -14.36 6.15
CA VAL A 44 -2.64 -14.30 7.48
C VAL A 44 -2.76 -15.71 8.01
N TYR A 45 -2.28 -15.93 9.22
CA TYR A 45 -2.26 -17.24 9.88
C TYR A 45 -3.00 -17.17 11.21
N SER A 46 -3.58 -18.30 11.63
CA SER A 46 -4.22 -18.44 12.94
C SER A 46 -3.84 -19.74 13.63
N ASN A 47 -3.78 -19.70 14.96
CA ASN A 47 -3.64 -20.88 15.81
C ASN A 47 -4.73 -20.95 16.89
N ASN A 48 -5.91 -20.39 16.61
CA ASN A 48 -7.05 -20.23 17.53
C ASN A 48 -6.85 -19.24 18.71
N SER A 49 -5.60 -18.89 19.03
CA SER A 49 -5.23 -17.93 20.08
C SER A 49 -4.77 -16.60 19.52
N PHE A 50 -4.15 -16.61 18.34
CA PHE A 50 -3.67 -15.41 17.66
C PHE A 50 -4.10 -15.37 16.19
N LEU A 51 -4.11 -14.15 15.66
CA LEU A 51 -4.00 -13.89 14.22
C LEU A 51 -2.65 -13.24 13.98
N TYR A 52 -1.92 -13.75 13.00
CA TYR A 52 -0.64 -13.20 12.58
C TYR A 52 -0.74 -12.79 11.13
N THR A 53 -0.40 -11.54 10.85
CA THR A 53 -0.28 -11.03 9.48
C THR A 53 1.18 -10.85 9.15
N ASN A 54 1.63 -11.42 8.04
CA ASN A 54 2.93 -11.17 7.46
C ASN A 54 2.77 -10.61 6.05
N VAL A 55 3.62 -9.65 5.70
CA VAL A 55 3.73 -9.10 4.36
C VAL A 55 5.14 -9.22 3.77
N LEU A 56 6.12 -9.72 4.54
CA LEU A 56 7.52 -9.80 4.11
C LEU A 56 7.91 -11.22 3.70
N SER A 57 8.81 -11.32 2.72
CA SER A 57 9.42 -12.59 2.29
C SER A 57 10.70 -12.95 3.04
N SER A 58 11.15 -12.08 3.96
CA SER A 58 12.48 -12.13 4.57
C SER A 58 12.48 -12.20 6.10
N THR A 59 11.38 -12.62 6.74
CA THR A 59 11.39 -12.80 8.20
C THR A 59 12.25 -13.99 8.62
N PRO A 60 12.87 -13.98 9.81
CA PRO A 60 13.57 -15.14 10.35
C PRO A 60 12.68 -16.39 10.44
N ASN A 61 11.39 -16.20 10.70
CA ASN A 61 10.42 -17.29 10.74
C ASN A 61 9.85 -17.59 9.34
N THR A 62 10.66 -18.29 8.54
CA THR A 62 10.40 -18.52 7.12
C THR A 62 9.10 -19.25 6.80
N ALA A 63 8.55 -20.00 7.76
CA ALA A 63 7.28 -20.72 7.60
C ALA A 63 6.08 -19.79 7.33
N PHE A 64 6.20 -18.50 7.64
CA PHE A 64 5.18 -17.50 7.41
C PHE A 64 5.52 -16.50 6.30
N ASN A 65 6.66 -16.64 5.63
CA ASN A 65 7.11 -15.70 4.60
C ASN A 65 6.14 -15.62 3.42
N THR A 66 6.07 -14.43 2.83
CA THR A 66 5.21 -14.14 1.69
C THR A 66 6.00 -14.12 0.39
N GLY A 67 5.31 -13.91 -0.74
CA GLY A 67 5.93 -13.67 -2.05
C GLY A 67 6.20 -12.21 -2.39
N THR A 68 6.12 -11.27 -1.43
CA THR A 68 6.27 -9.83 -1.74
C THR A 68 7.55 -9.56 -2.52
N ASN A 69 7.43 -8.90 -3.67
CA ASN A 69 8.53 -8.66 -4.60
C ASN A 69 8.31 -7.43 -5.47
N VAL A 70 9.31 -7.14 -6.31
CA VAL A 70 9.17 -6.28 -7.47
C VAL A 70 9.45 -7.13 -8.71
N SER A 71 8.65 -6.97 -9.76
CA SER A 71 8.86 -7.70 -11.03
C SER A 71 8.22 -6.98 -12.22
N ASP A 72 8.52 -7.45 -13.43
CA ASP A 72 7.95 -6.95 -14.68
C ASP A 72 6.50 -7.42 -14.93
N ALA A 73 6.08 -8.46 -14.23
CA ALA A 73 4.76 -9.09 -14.34
C ALA A 73 3.92 -8.89 -13.07
N ARG A 74 2.60 -9.00 -13.24
CA ARG A 74 1.71 -9.16 -12.08
C ARG A 74 1.84 -10.60 -11.62
N ASP A 75 2.03 -10.80 -10.33
CA ASP A 75 1.84 -12.12 -9.76
C ASP A 75 0.38 -12.56 -9.92
N ALA A 76 0.20 -13.87 -10.16
CA ALA A 76 -1.14 -14.43 -10.42
C ALA A 76 -1.87 -14.83 -9.14
N ALA A 77 -1.13 -15.09 -8.05
CA ALA A 77 -1.68 -15.56 -6.78
C ALA A 77 -0.79 -15.18 -5.59
N ALA A 78 -1.41 -15.05 -4.42
CA ALA A 78 -0.70 -14.87 -3.18
C ALA A 78 0.13 -16.12 -2.85
N GLN A 79 1.45 -15.94 -2.82
CA GLN A 79 2.40 -16.92 -2.29
C GLN A 79 2.55 -16.76 -0.77
N CYS A 80 2.27 -17.83 -0.04
CA CYS A 80 2.36 -17.90 1.41
C CYS A 80 3.15 -19.14 1.83
N GLY A 81 3.98 -18.99 2.86
CA GLY A 81 4.69 -20.09 3.49
C GLY A 81 3.75 -21.15 4.08
N SER A 82 4.30 -22.32 4.37
CA SER A 82 3.57 -23.54 4.78
C SER A 82 2.86 -23.44 6.14
N ALA A 83 3.03 -22.33 6.86
CA ALA A 83 2.76 -22.18 8.29
C ALA A 83 3.68 -23.05 9.17
N ALA A 84 3.94 -22.57 10.39
CA ALA A 84 4.60 -23.36 11.43
C ALA A 84 3.61 -24.33 12.10
N ALA A 85 4.13 -25.30 12.85
CA ALA A 85 3.30 -26.27 13.58
C ALA A 85 2.27 -25.56 14.51
N GLY A 86 1.02 -26.02 14.45
CA GLY A 86 -0.10 -25.45 15.22
C GLY A 86 -0.72 -24.20 14.60
N TRP A 87 -0.20 -23.72 13.46
CA TRP A 87 -0.77 -22.61 12.71
C TRP A 87 -1.41 -23.10 11.41
N ALA A 88 -2.47 -22.42 10.98
CA ALA A 88 -3.12 -22.63 9.70
C ALA A 88 -3.27 -21.31 8.95
N LEU A 89 -3.21 -21.37 7.62
CA LEU A 89 -3.46 -20.22 6.77
C LEU A 89 -4.95 -19.83 6.85
N ASN A 90 -5.21 -18.56 7.11
CA ASN A 90 -6.55 -17.98 7.07
C ASN A 90 -6.84 -17.46 5.65
N SER A 91 -7.31 -18.36 4.78
CA SER A 91 -7.50 -18.09 3.35
C SER A 91 -8.44 -16.91 3.06
N ALA A 92 -9.39 -16.61 3.95
CA ALA A 92 -10.29 -15.46 3.78
C ALA A 92 -9.56 -14.10 3.86
N ASN A 93 -8.40 -14.06 4.51
CA ASN A 93 -7.63 -12.84 4.76
C ASN A 93 -6.28 -12.82 4.00
N VAL A 94 -6.02 -13.83 3.17
CA VAL A 94 -4.87 -13.90 2.27
C VAL A 94 -5.18 -13.10 1.01
N ALA A 95 -4.20 -12.31 0.57
CA ALA A 95 -4.37 -11.48 -0.61
C ALA A 95 -3.05 -11.19 -1.32
N LEU A 96 -3.21 -10.84 -2.60
CA LEU A 96 -2.17 -10.29 -3.45
C LEU A 96 -2.69 -8.99 -4.05
N GLN A 97 -1.85 -7.97 -4.10
CA GLN A 97 -2.11 -6.75 -4.83
C GLN A 97 -0.88 -6.34 -5.66
N SER A 98 -0.97 -6.51 -6.98
CA SER A 98 0.05 -6.03 -7.92
C SER A 98 -0.18 -4.57 -8.30
N LEU A 99 0.75 -3.72 -7.86
CA LEU A 99 0.68 -2.28 -7.95
C LEU A 99 1.57 -1.76 -9.07
N ASP A 100 0.96 -1.17 -10.09
CA ASP A 100 1.64 -0.70 -11.31
C ASP A 100 2.33 0.64 -11.07
N ARG A 101 3.65 0.63 -10.96
CA ARG A 101 4.49 1.80 -10.62
C ARG A 101 4.46 2.88 -11.70
N VAL A 102 4.12 2.55 -12.95
CA VAL A 102 4.04 3.58 -14.02
C VAL A 102 2.73 4.36 -14.00
N ARG A 103 1.75 3.90 -13.22
CA ARG A 103 0.42 4.53 -13.09
C ARG A 103 0.33 5.51 -11.92
N GLY A 104 1.45 5.85 -11.30
CA GLY A 104 1.50 6.82 -10.23
C GLY A 104 2.92 7.09 -9.78
N ARG A 105 3.02 7.78 -8.64
CA ARG A 105 4.29 8.16 -8.01
C ARG A 105 4.35 7.69 -6.57
N TYR A 106 3.22 7.74 -5.88
CA TYR A 106 3.12 7.38 -4.48
C TYR A 106 2.53 5.99 -4.32
N LEU A 107 3.23 5.14 -3.56
CA LEU A 107 2.60 4.01 -2.87
C LEU A 107 1.89 4.57 -1.65
N ASN A 108 0.56 4.63 -1.70
CA ASN A 108 -0.25 4.95 -0.55
C ASN A 108 -0.49 3.65 0.20
N LEU A 109 0.31 3.38 1.23
CA LEU A 109 0.20 2.17 2.04
C LEU A 109 -0.80 2.45 3.18
N HIS A 110 -2.00 1.88 3.06
CA HIS A 110 -3.02 1.95 4.09
C HIS A 110 -2.92 0.73 4.99
N GLN A 111 -2.84 0.94 6.30
CA GLN A 111 -2.94 -0.11 7.29
C GLN A 111 -4.21 0.08 8.10
N CYS A 112 -5.07 -0.94 8.11
CA CYS A 112 -6.29 -0.98 8.89
C CYS A 112 -6.17 -2.07 9.94
N VAL A 113 -6.29 -1.69 11.20
CA VAL A 113 -6.20 -2.61 12.33
C VAL A 113 -7.58 -2.76 12.95
N TYR A 114 -8.01 -3.99 13.16
CA TYR A 114 -9.31 -4.31 13.73
C TYR A 114 -9.14 -5.18 14.96
N SER A 115 -10.04 -5.02 15.93
CA SER A 115 -10.10 -5.82 17.15
C SER A 115 -11.48 -6.43 17.32
N ASN A 116 -11.55 -7.63 17.88
CA ASN A 116 -12.79 -8.23 18.38
C ASN A 116 -12.67 -8.68 19.83
N ASN A 117 -11.77 -8.06 20.60
CA ASN A 117 -11.38 -8.42 21.97
C ASN A 117 -10.68 -9.78 22.13
N LYS A 118 -10.65 -10.62 21.09
CA LYS A 118 -9.92 -11.90 21.07
C LYS A 118 -8.69 -11.87 20.17
N PHE A 119 -8.73 -11.11 19.09
CA PHE A 119 -7.64 -10.95 18.15
C PHE A 119 -7.47 -9.50 17.76
N LEU A 120 -6.23 -9.15 17.41
CA LEU A 120 -5.95 -8.02 16.53
C LEU A 120 -5.72 -8.54 15.12
N TYR A 121 -6.30 -7.86 14.15
CA TYR A 121 -6.11 -8.15 12.74
C TYR A 121 -5.61 -6.90 12.03
N THR A 122 -4.40 -6.98 11.49
CA THR A 122 -3.84 -5.96 10.60
C THR A 122 -4.10 -6.37 9.16
N ASN A 123 -4.73 -5.50 8.38
CA ASN A 123 -4.78 -5.64 6.93
C ASN A 123 -4.08 -4.46 6.27
N VAL A 124 -3.36 -4.71 5.19
CA VAL A 124 -2.75 -3.67 4.35
C VAL A 124 -3.20 -3.73 2.90
N LEU A 125 -3.96 -4.74 2.47
CA LEU A 125 -4.37 -4.92 1.07
C LEU A 125 -5.86 -4.65 0.85
N SER A 126 -6.18 -4.22 -0.37
CA SER A 126 -7.54 -3.90 -0.79
C SER A 126 -8.28 -5.07 -1.47
N THR A 127 -7.61 -6.22 -1.60
CA THR A 127 -8.03 -7.35 -2.45
C THR A 127 -8.30 -8.63 -1.65
N THR A 128 -8.46 -8.55 -0.34
CA THR A 128 -8.80 -9.74 0.45
C THR A 128 -10.23 -10.22 0.12
N PRO A 129 -10.48 -11.55 0.15
CA PRO A 129 -11.83 -12.09 0.07
C PRO A 129 -12.76 -11.54 1.17
N ASN A 130 -12.21 -11.24 2.35
CA ASN A 130 -12.93 -10.66 3.47
C ASN A 130 -13.03 -9.14 3.35
N THR A 131 -13.84 -8.70 2.39
CA THR A 131 -13.94 -7.30 1.96
C THR A 131 -14.24 -6.27 3.06
N PRO A 132 -14.95 -6.58 4.17
CA PRO A 132 -15.16 -5.62 5.25
C PRO A 132 -13.87 -5.13 5.93
N PHE A 133 -12.75 -5.85 5.75
CA PHE A 133 -11.45 -5.45 6.30
C PHE A 133 -10.52 -4.79 5.27
N ASN A 134 -10.92 -4.70 4.00
CA ASN A 134 -10.07 -4.15 2.92
C ASN A 134 -9.61 -2.73 3.19
N THR A 135 -8.41 -2.41 2.71
CA THR A 135 -7.81 -1.09 2.84
C THR A 135 -7.94 -0.27 1.57
N GLY A 136 -7.47 0.98 1.60
CA GLY A 136 -7.32 1.85 0.43
C GLY A 136 -6.00 1.72 -0.32
N THR A 137 -5.13 0.74 0.00
CA THR A 137 -3.77 0.66 -0.56
C THR A 137 -3.77 0.76 -2.09
N ASN A 138 -2.98 1.68 -2.62
CA ASN A 138 -2.97 1.99 -4.05
C ASN A 138 -1.64 2.60 -4.53
N ILE A 139 -1.53 2.74 -5.85
CA ILE A 139 -0.57 3.64 -6.50
C ILE A 139 -1.35 4.81 -7.09
N ALA A 140 -0.91 6.03 -6.80
CA ALA A 140 -1.51 7.24 -7.34
C ALA A 140 -0.47 8.33 -7.59
N TYR A 141 -0.83 9.37 -8.35
CA TYR A 141 0.03 10.54 -8.57
C TYR A 141 0.04 11.53 -7.41
N ALA A 142 -0.90 11.40 -6.46
CA ALA A 142 -0.98 12.23 -5.26
C ALA A 142 -0.86 11.37 -4.00
N PRO A 143 -0.28 11.91 -2.92
CA PRO A 143 -0.32 11.25 -1.61
C PRO A 143 -1.74 11.27 -1.04
N ASP A 144 -2.19 10.14 -0.50
CA ASP A 144 -3.43 10.05 0.27
C ASP A 144 -3.21 10.69 1.66
N SER A 145 -4.08 11.63 2.04
CA SER A 145 -4.01 12.33 3.33
C SER A 145 -4.85 11.69 4.43
N ALA A 146 -5.69 10.71 4.08
CA ALA A 146 -6.58 10.04 5.01
C ALA A 146 -6.61 8.54 4.75
N VAL A 147 -6.62 7.76 5.84
CA VAL A 147 -6.75 6.32 5.77
C VAL A 147 -8.16 5.93 5.29
N LYS A 148 -8.23 4.91 4.44
CA LYS A 148 -9.48 4.29 3.97
C LYS A 148 -9.47 2.84 4.45
N CYS A 149 -10.45 2.53 5.28
CA CYS A 149 -10.66 1.20 5.84
C CYS A 149 -12.08 0.74 5.54
N GLY A 150 -12.26 -0.56 5.34
CA GLY A 150 -13.57 -1.17 5.28
C GLY A 150 -14.37 -1.00 6.58
N SER A 151 -15.65 -1.35 6.52
CA SER A 151 -16.60 -1.12 7.61
C SER A 151 -16.38 -2.00 8.86
N ALA A 152 -15.38 -2.88 8.84
CA ALA A 152 -15.26 -4.05 9.71
C ALA A 152 -16.39 -5.08 9.50
N ALA A 153 -16.10 -6.35 9.77
CA ALA A 153 -17.11 -7.39 9.83
C ALA A 153 -17.86 -7.36 11.18
N ALA A 154 -19.00 -8.05 11.28
CA ALA A 154 -19.75 -8.14 12.52
C ALA A 154 -18.89 -8.65 13.69
N GLY A 155 -18.98 -7.97 14.84
CA GLY A 155 -18.19 -8.29 16.04
C GLY A 155 -16.76 -7.74 16.04
N TRP A 156 -16.35 -7.03 14.99
CA TRP A 156 -15.06 -6.34 14.91
C TRP A 156 -15.24 -4.83 14.94
N THR A 157 -14.24 -4.15 15.50
CA THR A 157 -14.16 -2.68 15.55
C THR A 157 -12.82 -2.22 15.02
N LEU A 158 -12.80 -1.11 14.28
CA LEU A 158 -11.56 -0.49 13.83
C LEU A 158 -10.80 0.08 15.04
N ASP A 159 -9.53 -0.30 15.17
CA ASP A 159 -8.59 0.26 16.12
C ASP A 159 -7.93 1.50 15.50
N SER A 160 -8.50 2.67 15.79
CA SER A 160 -8.11 3.93 15.16
C SER A 160 -6.70 4.38 15.52
N VAL A 161 -6.15 3.99 16.69
CA VAL A 161 -4.81 4.45 17.10
C VAL A 161 -3.68 3.69 16.39
N ASN A 162 -3.97 2.48 15.91
CA ASN A 162 -3.04 1.61 15.18
C ASN A 162 -3.28 1.61 13.66
N THR A 163 -4.26 2.39 13.20
CA THR A 163 -4.67 2.54 11.80
C THR A 163 -4.09 3.81 11.19
N GLY A 164 -3.67 3.77 9.93
CA GLY A 164 -3.07 4.93 9.27
C GLY A 164 -2.82 4.75 7.78
N VAL A 165 -2.34 5.81 7.14
CA VAL A 165 -1.84 5.79 5.77
C VAL A 165 -0.45 6.42 5.72
N GLN A 166 0.48 5.77 5.03
CA GLN A 166 1.78 6.33 4.71
C GLN A 166 1.96 6.39 3.20
N SER A 167 2.07 7.61 2.67
CA SER A 167 2.38 7.84 1.25
C SER A 167 3.88 7.84 1.04
N LEU A 168 4.36 6.92 0.19
CA LEU A 168 5.77 6.69 -0.10
C LEU A 168 6.04 7.10 -1.54
N ASP A 169 6.83 8.14 -1.75
CA ASP A 169 7.25 8.59 -3.08
C ASP A 169 8.26 7.61 -3.67
N LEU A 170 7.80 6.75 -4.59
CA LEU A 170 8.62 5.70 -5.20
C LEU A 170 9.70 6.25 -6.14
N ALA A 171 9.66 7.54 -6.47
CA ALA A 171 10.69 8.20 -7.27
C ALA A 171 11.74 8.91 -6.40
N ALA A 172 11.53 9.01 -5.09
CA ALA A 172 12.42 9.74 -4.18
C ALA A 172 13.68 8.96 -3.77
N GLY A 173 13.80 7.68 -4.14
CA GLY A 173 14.97 6.88 -3.84
C GLY A 173 14.94 5.51 -4.51
N ARG A 174 16.07 4.81 -4.43
CA ARG A 174 16.25 3.49 -5.05
C ARG A 174 15.48 2.36 -4.38
N TYR A 175 15.34 2.36 -3.07
CA TYR A 175 14.79 1.23 -2.32
C TYR A 175 13.49 1.61 -1.63
N LEU A 176 12.48 0.76 -1.78
CA LEU A 176 11.35 0.71 -0.86
C LEU A 176 11.72 -0.23 0.29
N ASN A 177 12.04 0.35 1.45
CA ASN A 177 12.38 -0.38 2.66
C ASN A 177 11.09 -0.65 3.45
N LEU A 178 10.54 -1.85 3.34
CA LEU A 178 9.37 -2.28 4.10
C LEU A 178 9.81 -2.86 5.43
N HIS A 179 9.52 -2.15 6.52
CA HIS A 179 9.75 -2.64 7.87
C HIS A 179 8.45 -3.23 8.40
N GLN A 180 8.52 -4.47 8.87
CA GLN A 180 7.43 -5.10 9.63
C GLN A 180 7.90 -5.34 11.05
N CYS A 181 7.14 -4.81 12.00
CA CYS A 181 7.39 -4.99 13.42
C CYS A 181 6.19 -5.70 14.04
N VAL A 182 6.45 -6.85 14.64
CA VAL A 182 5.45 -7.70 15.27
C VAL A 182 5.63 -7.60 16.77
N TYR A 183 4.55 -7.38 17.49
CA TYR A 183 4.55 -7.25 18.94
C TYR A 183 3.58 -8.24 19.55
N SER A 184 3.91 -8.73 20.74
CA SER A 184 3.05 -9.63 21.52
C SER A 184 2.87 -9.10 22.94
N ASN A 185 1.66 -9.28 23.48
CA ASN A 185 1.37 -9.10 24.91
C ASN A 185 0.86 -10.40 25.57
N ASN A 186 1.20 -11.56 24.99
CA ASN A 186 0.66 -12.90 25.33
C ASN A 186 -0.83 -13.13 25.01
N SER A 187 -1.61 -12.09 24.70
CA SER A 187 -3.04 -12.21 24.35
C SER A 187 -3.29 -11.93 22.87
N PHE A 188 -2.51 -11.03 22.28
CA PHE A 188 -2.58 -10.67 20.87
C PHE A 188 -1.20 -10.67 20.24
N LEU A 189 -1.20 -10.82 18.92
CA LEU A 189 -0.10 -10.38 18.06
C LEU A 189 -0.56 -9.14 17.32
N TYR A 190 0.32 -8.15 17.26
CA TYR A 190 0.10 -6.93 16.51
C TYR A 190 1.22 -6.76 15.49
N THR A 191 0.86 -6.76 14.21
CA THR A 191 1.78 -6.42 13.12
C THR A 191 1.58 -4.95 12.74
N ASN A 192 2.66 -4.17 12.74
CA ASN A 192 2.67 -2.85 12.15
C ASN A 192 3.69 -2.77 11.00
N VAL A 193 3.34 -2.04 9.94
CA VAL A 193 4.24 -1.73 8.82
C VAL A 193 4.40 -0.24 8.56
N LEU A 194 3.68 0.62 9.29
CA LEU A 194 3.70 2.07 9.10
C LEU A 194 4.62 2.77 10.10
N SER A 195 5.27 3.84 9.64
CA SER A 195 6.13 4.69 10.47
C SER A 195 5.40 5.85 11.17
N ASN A 196 4.11 6.03 10.87
CA ASN A 196 3.37 7.26 11.18
C ASN A 196 1.98 7.02 11.79
N THR A 197 1.75 5.88 12.45
CA THR A 197 0.49 5.70 13.20
C THR A 197 0.45 6.62 14.43
N PRO A 198 -0.74 6.99 14.94
CA PRO A 198 -0.88 7.71 16.19
C PRO A 198 -0.21 7.00 17.39
N ASN A 199 -0.21 5.67 17.40
CA ASN A 199 0.43 4.87 18.43
C ASN A 199 1.93 4.66 18.14
N THR A 200 2.70 5.73 18.36
CA THR A 200 4.11 5.81 17.95
C THR A 200 5.02 4.75 18.56
N ALA A 201 4.64 4.15 19.69
CA ALA A 201 5.41 3.10 20.35
C ALA A 201 5.59 1.84 19.48
N PHE A 202 4.73 1.64 18.48
CA PHE A 202 4.79 0.51 17.56
C PHE A 202 5.23 0.88 16.14
N ASN A 203 5.54 2.16 15.87
CA ASN A 203 5.91 2.62 14.53
C ASN A 203 7.17 1.94 14.01
N THR A 204 7.22 1.75 12.69
CA THR A 204 8.33 1.08 12.01
C THR A 204 9.26 2.09 11.31
N GLY A 205 10.32 1.60 10.70
CA GLY A 205 11.23 2.37 9.84
C GLY A 205 10.81 2.49 8.37
N THR A 206 9.61 2.06 7.97
CA THR A 206 9.21 1.98 6.55
C THR A 206 9.45 3.30 5.82
N ASN A 207 10.22 3.24 4.73
CA ASN A 207 10.67 4.43 4.00
C ASN A 207 10.97 4.13 2.52
N VAL A 208 11.21 5.20 1.76
CA VAL A 208 11.94 5.13 0.48
C VAL A 208 13.25 5.87 0.66
N SER A 209 14.36 5.27 0.25
CA SER A 209 15.69 5.89 0.29
C SER A 209 16.66 5.28 -0.72
N ASP A 210 17.84 5.88 -0.89
CA ASP A 210 18.89 5.33 -1.75
C ASP A 210 19.70 4.19 -1.12
N THR A 211 19.43 3.88 0.15
CA THR A 211 20.15 2.85 0.91
C THR A 211 19.22 1.69 1.26
N ARG A 212 19.69 0.48 1.02
CA ARG A 212 19.04 -0.75 1.49
C ARG A 212 19.13 -0.81 3.02
N ASP A 213 18.00 -0.79 3.70
CA ASP A 213 17.95 -1.10 5.12
C ASP A 213 18.16 -2.61 5.34
N THR A 214 19.05 -2.97 6.28
CA THR A 214 19.41 -4.36 6.57
C THR A 214 18.91 -4.84 7.94
N VAL A 215 18.39 -3.93 8.75
CA VAL A 215 17.89 -4.20 10.11
C VAL A 215 16.54 -3.55 10.29
N ALA A 216 15.59 -4.30 10.86
CA ALA A 216 14.27 -3.77 11.19
C ALA A 216 14.39 -2.68 12.27
N ARG A 217 13.94 -1.46 11.96
CA ARG A 217 13.74 -0.40 12.93
C ARG A 217 12.31 -0.49 13.46
N CYS A 218 12.18 -0.86 14.72
CA CYS A 218 10.92 -1.03 15.41
C CYS A 218 10.86 -0.11 16.63
N GLY A 219 9.70 0.49 16.87
CA GLY A 219 9.43 1.28 18.06
C GLY A 219 9.59 0.45 19.35
N PRO A 220 9.71 1.12 20.51
CA PRO A 220 10.05 0.49 21.79
C PRO A 220 8.98 -0.43 22.37
N ALA A 221 7.81 -0.55 21.72
CA ALA A 221 6.58 -1.12 22.24
C ALA A 221 5.93 -0.28 23.36
N ALA A 222 4.61 -0.37 23.47
CA ALA A 222 3.90 0.19 24.63
C ALA A 222 3.99 -0.74 25.85
N ALA A 223 3.62 -0.24 27.03
CA ALA A 223 3.64 -1.03 28.27
C ALA A 223 2.83 -2.34 28.11
N GLY A 224 3.41 -3.46 28.59
CA GLY A 224 2.80 -4.79 28.49
C GLY A 224 3.00 -5.50 27.14
N TRP A 225 3.61 -4.84 26.16
CA TRP A 225 3.97 -5.43 24.88
C TRP A 225 5.47 -5.68 24.78
N ARG A 226 5.86 -6.69 24.00
CA ARG A 226 7.25 -6.99 23.65
C ARG A 226 7.38 -7.17 22.14
N LEU A 227 8.51 -6.74 21.58
CA LEU A 227 8.84 -7.02 20.19
C LEU A 227 9.06 -8.52 20.01
N ASP A 228 8.41 -9.08 18.99
CA ASP A 228 8.63 -10.43 18.51
C ASP A 228 9.67 -10.39 17.38
N ALA A 229 10.93 -10.55 17.76
CA ALA A 229 12.06 -10.39 16.85
C ALA A 229 12.10 -11.46 15.74
N VAL A 230 11.56 -12.66 15.95
CA VAL A 230 11.59 -13.72 14.93
C VAL A 230 10.57 -13.50 13.81
N ASN A 231 9.53 -12.70 14.07
CA ASN A 231 8.50 -12.33 13.11
C ASN A 231 8.64 -10.87 12.61
N SER A 232 9.66 -10.15 13.08
CA SER A 232 9.97 -8.78 12.68
C SER A 232 11.18 -8.75 11.75
N ALA A 233 11.10 -7.98 10.66
CA ALA A 233 12.18 -7.88 9.69
C ALA A 233 12.06 -6.59 8.85
N VAL A 234 13.05 -6.39 7.99
CA VAL A 234 12.99 -5.44 6.88
C VAL A 234 13.15 -6.19 5.56
N GLN A 235 12.39 -5.78 4.56
CA GLN A 235 12.59 -6.18 3.18
C GLN A 235 12.78 -4.92 2.33
N SER A 236 13.95 -4.79 1.73
CA SER A 236 14.23 -3.72 0.78
C SER A 236 14.01 -4.21 -0.63
N LEU A 237 13.05 -3.57 -1.30
CA LEU A 237 12.71 -3.80 -2.69
C LEU A 237 13.48 -2.80 -3.54
N ASP A 238 14.29 -3.29 -4.49
CA ASP A 238 15.00 -2.43 -5.43
C ASP A 238 14.01 -1.91 -6.47
N LEU A 239 13.93 -0.59 -6.60
CA LEU A 239 13.03 0.10 -7.51
C LEU A 239 13.73 0.43 -8.83
N THR A 240 15.02 0.14 -9.02
CA THR A 240 15.64 0.35 -10.34
C THR A 240 15.03 -0.58 -11.39
N PRO A 241 14.76 -0.09 -12.62
CA PRO A 241 14.29 -0.96 -13.69
C PRO A 241 15.28 -2.11 -13.98
N GLY A 242 14.80 -3.35 -13.95
CA GLY A 242 15.59 -4.54 -14.30
C GLY A 242 16.49 -5.05 -13.17
N ALA A 243 16.18 -4.71 -11.91
CA ALA A 243 16.70 -5.40 -10.75
C ALA A 243 16.13 -6.85 -10.69
N PRO A 244 16.95 -7.83 -10.27
CA PRO A 244 16.48 -9.20 -10.08
C PRO A 244 15.60 -9.37 -8.84
#